data_AF-A0A8J7N6B8-F1
#
_entry.id   AF-A0A8J7N6B8-F1
#
_cell.length_a   1.000
_cell.length_b   1.000
_cell.length_c   1.000
_cell.angle_alpha   90.00
_cell.angle_beta   90.00
_cell.angle_gamma   90.00
#
_symmetry.space_group_name_H-M   'P 1'
#
loop_
_entity.id
_entity.type
_entity.pdbx_description
1 polymer ?
#
loop_
_entity_poly.entity_id
_entity_poly.type
_entity_poly.pdbx_seq_one_letter_code
_entity_poly.pdbx_strand_id
1 'polypeptide(L)' 'LPKTRSGKILRGTMAKIADGEPFKMPATIDDPAILDELRAALQTIGFAKETTSAK' A
#
# COMPACT_ATOMS: atom_id res chain seq x y z
N LEU A 1 9.81 -2.96 1.13
CA LEU A 1 9.03 -2.63 2.34
C LEU A 1 8.93 -1.11 2.46
N PRO A 2 7.72 -0.53 2.42
CA PRO A 2 7.53 0.92 2.45
C PRO A 2 8.04 1.53 3.76
N LYS A 3 8.91 2.52 3.65
CA LYS A 3 9.53 3.24 4.76
C LYS A 3 9.28 4.75 4.61
N THR A 4 9.26 5.45 5.74
CA THR A 4 9.38 6.91 5.76
C THR A 4 10.84 7.32 5.58
N ARG A 5 11.10 8.58 5.22
CA ARG A 5 12.46 9.16 5.16
C ARG A 5 13.28 9.01 6.46
N SER A 6 12.61 8.74 7.58
CA SER A 6 13.23 8.46 8.89
C SER A 6 13.54 6.97 9.12
N GLY A 7 13.31 6.10 8.13
CA GLY A 7 13.49 4.66 8.23
C GLY A 7 12.35 3.90 8.94
N LYS A 8 11.28 4.59 9.39
CA LYS A 8 10.15 3.96 10.06
C LYS A 8 9.32 3.17 9.04
N ILE A 9 9.05 1.90 9.35
CA ILE A 9 8.22 1.04 8.51
C ILE A 9 6.75 1.40 8.68
N LEU A 10 6.06 1.64 7.57
CA LEU A 10 4.63 1.98 7.53
C LEU A 10 3.74 0.73 7.53
N ARG A 11 3.85 -0.07 8.61
CA ARG A 11 3.09 -1.34 8.73
C ARG A 11 1.58 -1.15 8.66
N GLY A 12 1.06 -0.07 9.25
CA GLY A 12 -0.38 0.23 9.21
C GLY A 12 -0.89 0.55 7.79
N THR A 13 -0.07 1.22 6.98
CA THR A 13 -0.40 1.47 5.57
C THR A 13 -0.32 0.18 4.75
N MET A 14 0.67 -0.68 5.00
CA MET A 14 0.74 -2.00 4.36
C MET A 14 -0.50 -2.85 4.64
N ALA A 15 -0.97 -2.91 5.89
CA ALA A 15 -2.16 -3.67 6.24
C ALA A 15 -3.38 -3.17 5.44
N LYS A 16 -3.61 -1.85 5.44
CA LYS A 16 -4.70 -1.25 4.66
C LYS A 16 -4.62 -1.53 3.17
N ILE A 17 -3.41 -1.50 2.58
CA ILE A 17 -3.23 -1.86 1.16
C ILE A 17 -3.58 -3.33 0.92
N ALA A 18 -3.13 -4.23 1.80
CA ALA A 18 -3.44 -5.66 1.69
C ALA A 18 -4.94 -5.94 1.82
N ASP A 19 -5.61 -5.23 2.74
CA ASP A 19 -7.05 -5.32 2.99
C ASP A 19 -7.90 -4.58 1.93
N GLY A 20 -7.27 -3.80 1.04
CA GLY A 20 -7.97 -2.98 0.05
C GLY A 20 -8.73 -1.80 0.66
N GLU A 21 -8.39 -1.40 1.88
CA GLU A 21 -8.99 -0.26 2.55
C GLU A 21 -8.44 1.08 2.05
N PRO A 22 -9.26 2.15 2.04
CA PRO A 22 -8.78 3.49 1.75
C PRO A 22 -7.73 3.92 2.79
N PHE A 23 -6.51 4.15 2.32
CA PHE A 23 -5.42 4.67 3.12
C PHE A 23 -5.05 6.08 2.69
N LYS A 24 -4.69 6.93 3.66
CA LYS A 24 -4.06 8.22 3.37
C LYS A 24 -2.58 7.98 3.12
N MET A 25 -2.09 8.39 1.96
CA MET A 25 -0.67 8.40 1.66
C MET A 25 0.02 9.42 2.58
N PRO A 26 0.92 9.00 3.49
CA PRO A 26 1.63 9.94 4.33
C PRO A 26 2.65 10.73 3.51
N ALA A 27 2.66 12.05 3.68
CA ALA A 27 3.58 12.96 2.99
C ALA A 27 5.07 12.71 3.31
N THR A 28 5.36 11.88 4.33
CA THR A 28 6.72 11.53 4.78
C THR A 28 7.25 10.23 4.18
N ILE A 29 6.55 9.67 3.18
CA ILE A 29 7.03 8.48 2.47
C ILE A 29 8.34 8.79 1.74
N ASP A 30 9.24 7.81 1.75
CA ASP A 30 10.56 7.95 1.11
C ASP A 30 10.40 7.90 -0.42
N ASP A 31 9.85 6.80 -0.91
CA ASP A 31 9.53 6.60 -2.31
C ASP A 31 8.07 6.12 -2.46
N PRO A 32 7.19 6.92 -3.08
CA PRO A 32 5.81 6.52 -3.33
C PRO A 32 5.70 5.33 -4.30
N ALA A 33 6.68 5.11 -5.20
CA ALA A 33 6.67 3.99 -6.14
C ALA A 33 6.67 2.62 -5.44
N ILE A 34 7.22 2.54 -4.22
CA ILE A 34 7.19 1.32 -3.40
C ILE A 34 5.76 0.91 -3.05
N LEU A 35 4.81 1.85 -2.93
CA LEU A 35 3.41 1.51 -2.68
C LEU A 35 2.76 0.87 -3.90
N ASP A 36 3.10 1.34 -5.09
CA ASP A 36 2.61 0.78 -6.35
C ASP A 36 3.20 -0.61 -6.59
N GLU A 37 4.50 -0.80 -6.36
CA GLU A 37 5.15 -2.12 -6.39
C GLU A 37 4.55 -3.08 -5.36
N LEU A 38 4.31 -2.61 -4.14
CA LEU A 38 3.70 -3.43 -3.09
C LEU A 38 2.27 -3.83 -3.48
N ARG A 39 1.50 -2.90 -4.05
CA ARG A 39 0.15 -3.15 -4.51
C ARG A 39 0.14 -4.18 -5.64
N ALA A 40 1.01 -4.02 -6.63
CA ALA A 40 1.18 -4.99 -7.72
C ALA A 40 1.58 -6.37 -7.16
N ALA A 41 2.53 -6.42 -6.24
CA ALA A 41 2.94 -7.65 -5.58
C ALA A 41 1.78 -8.31 -4.82
N LEU A 42 1.03 -7.54 -4.02
CA LEU A 42 -0.13 -8.04 -3.27
C LEU A 42 -1.24 -8.57 -4.19
N GLN A 43 -1.48 -7.93 -5.34
CA GLN A 43 -2.42 -8.40 -6.35
C GLN A 43 -2.04 -9.76 -6.93
N THR A 44 -0.74 -10.04 -7.12
CA THR A 44 -0.29 -11.37 -7.60
C THR A 44 -0.62 -12.50 -6.61
N ILE A 45 -0.74 -12.19 -5.32
CA ILE A 45 -1.06 -13.13 -4.25
C ILE A 45 -2.56 -13.16 -3.92
N GLY A 46 -3.37 -12.33 -4.60
CA GLY A 46 -4.83 -12.24 -4.40
C GLY A 46 -5.31 -11.24 -3.34
N PHE A 47 -4.41 -10.44 -2.77
CA PHE A 47 -4.70 -9.33 -1.84
C PHE A 47 -4.79 -7.99 -2.60
N ALA A 48 -5.15 -6.89 -1.93
CA ALA A 48 -5.28 -5.57 -2.54
C ALA A 48 -6.24 -5.56 -3.77
N LYS A 49 -7.31 -6.35 -3.70
CA LYS A 49 -8.37 -6.31 -4.70
C LYS A 49 -8.95 -4.90 -4.70
N GLU A 50 -8.83 -4.21 -5.82
CA GLU A 50 -9.69 -3.05 -6.04
C GLU A 50 -11.12 -3.55 -5.88
N THR A 51 -11.78 -3.11 -4.82
CA THR A 51 -13.24 -3.06 -4.76
C THR A 51 -13.73 -2.02 -5.78
N THR A 52 -13.34 -2.21 -7.04
CA THR A 52 -14.07 -1.68 -8.17
C THR A 52 -15.35 -2.48 -8.20
N SER A 53 -16.35 -1.90 -7.53
CA SER A 53 -17.76 -2.15 -7.76
C SER A 53 -17.94 -2.52 -9.22
N ALA A 54 -18.36 -3.75 -9.44
CA ALA A 54 -18.99 -4.09 -10.69
C ALA A 54 -20.17 -3.13 -10.87
N LYS A 55 -20.15 -2.40 -11.99
CA LYS A 55 -21.25 -1.65 -12.59
C LYS A 55 -21.43 -0.20 -12.12
#